data_AF-A0A961CX49-F1
#
_entry.id   AF-A0A961CX49-F1
#
_cell.length_a   1.000
_cell.length_b   1.000
_cell.length_c   1.000
_cell.angle_alpha   90.00
_cell.angle_beta   90.00
_cell.angle_gamma   90.00
#
_symmetry.space_group_name_H-M   'P 1'
#
loop_
_entity.id
_entity.type
_entity.pdbx_description
1 polymer ?
#
loop_
_entity_poly.entity_id
_entity_poly.type
_entity_poly.pdbx_seq_one_letter_code
_entity_poly.pdbx_strand_id
1 'polypeptide(L)'
;MGDPPPETHLDVAGLDLVVRAQSEDDLALLTKVLGRRQFDPGRASEPLVLTTAPAGPAVPEREPDFAGPYGDHWYGPEGAHFRHHWGLTASVGPNGAVLGGPAEGYRRWVAVRNSMLFVLAHLYLRDRGRPGRRR
;
A
#
# COMPACT_ATOMS: atom_id res chain seq x y z
N MET A 1 -16.19 -22.81 3.57
CA MET A 1 -15.05 -22.34 2.77
C MET A 1 -15.43 -20.95 2.34
N GLY A 2 -14.77 -19.91 2.86
CA GLY A 2 -15.07 -18.53 2.44
C GLY A 2 -14.49 -18.28 1.04
N ASP A 3 -15.10 -17.40 0.27
CA ASP A 3 -14.57 -16.98 -1.02
C ASP A 3 -13.16 -16.36 -0.84
N PRO A 4 -12.25 -16.57 -1.81
CA PRO A 4 -10.95 -15.92 -1.77
C PRO A 4 -11.11 -14.39 -1.80
N PRO A 5 -10.19 -13.63 -1.17
CA PRO A 5 -10.26 -12.18 -1.19
C PRO A 5 -10.23 -11.66 -2.64
N PRO A 6 -11.06 -10.65 -2.99
CA PRO A 6 -11.06 -10.08 -4.33
C PRO A 6 -9.69 -9.48 -4.67
N GLU A 7 -9.22 -9.77 -5.89
CA GLU A 7 -7.86 -9.45 -6.35
C GLU A 7 -7.88 -8.78 -7.74
N THR A 8 -6.97 -7.84 -7.96
CA THR A 8 -6.72 -7.29 -9.30
C THR A 8 -5.25 -6.94 -9.52
N HIS A 9 -4.80 -6.98 -10.77
CA HIS A 9 -3.46 -6.56 -11.19
C HIS A 9 -3.49 -5.14 -11.74
N LEU A 10 -2.56 -4.29 -11.31
CA LEU A 10 -2.43 -2.90 -11.74
C LEU A 10 -0.98 -2.56 -12.07
N ASP A 11 -0.76 -1.87 -13.20
CA ASP A 11 0.48 -1.11 -13.40
C ASP A 11 0.31 0.27 -12.76
N VAL A 12 1.13 0.55 -11.75
CA VAL A 12 1.16 1.85 -11.09
C VAL A 12 2.53 2.48 -11.24
N ALA A 13 2.63 3.43 -12.19
CA ALA A 13 3.89 4.11 -12.53
C ALA A 13 5.03 3.13 -12.88
N GLY A 14 4.68 2.00 -13.50
CA GLY A 14 5.59 0.93 -13.87
C GLY A 14 5.96 -0.03 -12.75
N LEU A 15 5.22 -0.02 -11.63
CA LEU A 15 5.21 -1.11 -10.64
C LEU A 15 4.09 -2.08 -10.99
N ASP A 16 4.43 -3.36 -11.08
CA ASP A 16 3.43 -4.44 -11.15
C ASP A 16 2.91 -4.72 -9.74
N LEU A 17 1.65 -4.38 -9.50
CA LEU A 17 0.99 -4.54 -8.21
C LEU A 17 -0.15 -5.56 -8.31
N VAL A 18 -0.11 -6.54 -7.41
CA VAL A 18 -1.25 -7.40 -7.11
C VAL A 18 -1.97 -6.81 -5.90
N VAL A 19 -3.16 -6.27 -6.10
CA VAL A 19 -3.98 -5.69 -5.04
C VAL A 19 -4.99 -6.72 -4.55
N ARG A 20 -4.86 -7.14 -3.30
CA ARG A 20 -5.78 -8.02 -2.59
C ARG A 20 -6.59 -7.20 -1.60
N ALA A 21 -7.90 -7.12 -1.83
CA ALA A 21 -8.79 -6.38 -0.97
C ALA A 21 -9.64 -7.32 -0.11
N GLN A 22 -10.17 -6.80 0.99
CA GLN A 22 -11.08 -7.54 1.85
C GLN A 22 -12.49 -7.71 1.27
N SER A 23 -12.90 -6.75 0.45
CA SER A 23 -14.22 -6.66 -0.15
C SER A 23 -14.11 -6.04 -1.55
N GLU A 24 -15.12 -6.26 -2.37
CA GLU A 24 -15.22 -5.66 -3.70
C GLU A 24 -15.26 -4.13 -3.64
N ASP A 25 -15.91 -3.56 -2.61
CA ASP A 25 -15.96 -2.12 -2.38
C ASP A 25 -14.58 -1.54 -2.09
N ASP A 26 -13.77 -2.24 -1.31
CA ASP A 26 -12.39 -1.85 -1.04
C ASP A 26 -11.53 -1.94 -2.31
N LEU A 27 -11.70 -3.00 -3.10
CA LEU A 27 -11.01 -3.17 -4.38
C LEU A 27 -11.36 -2.04 -5.34
N ALA A 28 -12.64 -1.69 -5.45
CA ALA A 28 -13.13 -0.60 -6.29
C ALA A 28 -12.58 0.75 -5.83
N LEU A 29 -12.56 1.01 -4.52
CA LEU A 29 -11.98 2.22 -3.93
C LEU A 29 -10.48 2.35 -4.25
N LEU A 30 -9.70 1.30 -4.03
CA LEU A 30 -8.26 1.28 -4.30
C LEU A 30 -7.97 1.46 -5.78
N THR A 31 -8.71 0.76 -6.64
CA THR A 31 -8.60 0.89 -8.10
C THR A 31 -8.88 2.33 -8.55
N LYS A 32 -9.88 2.98 -7.97
CA LYS A 32 -10.20 4.40 -8.25
C LYS A 32 -9.07 5.35 -7.81
N VAL A 33 -8.40 5.07 -6.70
CA VAL A 33 -7.30 5.87 -6.16
C VAL A 33 -6.01 5.70 -6.97
N LEU A 34 -5.69 4.46 -7.35
CA LEU A 34 -4.47 4.09 -8.08
C LEU A 34 -4.54 4.47 -9.56
N GLY A 35 -5.76 4.50 -10.11
CA GLY A 35 -5.97 4.54 -11.55
C GLY A 35 -5.82 3.14 -12.17
N ARG A 36 -6.55 2.90 -13.26
CA ARG A 36 -6.39 1.69 -14.07
C ARG A 36 -5.44 2.00 -15.22
N ARG A 37 -4.23 1.43 -15.18
CA ARG A 37 -3.46 1.17 -16.40
C ARG A 37 -3.40 -0.34 -16.56
N GLN A 38 -3.84 -0.82 -17.74
CA GLN A 38 -3.74 -2.24 -18.05
C GLN A 38 -2.28 -2.68 -17.95
N PHE A 39 -2.09 -3.78 -17.23
CA PHE A 39 -0.83 -4.48 -17.11
C PHE A 39 -0.28 -4.85 -18.50
N ASP A 40 1.02 -4.64 -18.69
CA ASP A 40 1.76 -5.11 -19.87
C ASP A 40 2.44 -6.45 -19.53
N PRO A 41 1.89 -7.59 -19.98
CA PRO A 41 2.46 -8.91 -19.71
C PRO A 41 3.84 -9.14 -20.30
N GLY A 42 4.33 -8.25 -21.18
CA GLY A 42 5.70 -8.30 -21.69
C GLY A 42 6.77 -7.91 -20.66
N ARG A 43 6.37 -7.42 -19.48
CA ARG A 43 7.28 -6.93 -18.44
C ARG A 43 7.52 -8.02 -17.39
N ALA A 44 8.69 -8.67 -17.46
CA ALA A 44 9.13 -9.62 -16.45
C ALA A 44 9.52 -8.91 -15.14
N SER A 45 8.54 -8.60 -14.30
CA SER A 45 8.77 -8.20 -12.91
C SER A 45 8.01 -9.10 -11.95
N GLU A 46 8.65 -9.54 -10.88
CA GLU A 46 7.94 -10.12 -9.75
C GLU A 46 6.93 -9.09 -9.20
N PRO A 47 5.64 -9.43 -9.11
CA PRO A 47 4.63 -8.50 -8.62
C PRO A 47 4.81 -8.23 -7.14
N LEU A 48 4.59 -6.98 -6.73
CA LEU A 48 4.50 -6.62 -5.32
C LEU A 48 3.05 -6.73 -4.87
N VAL A 49 2.83 -7.33 -3.69
CA VAL A 49 1.47 -7.54 -3.18
C VAL A 49 1.06 -6.39 -2.27
N LEU A 50 -0.06 -5.75 -2.55
CA LEU A 50 -0.72 -4.83 -1.65
C LEU A 50 -1.95 -5.50 -1.07
N THR A 51 -2.00 -5.69 0.24
CA THR A 51 -3.13 -6.31 0.93
C THR A 51 -3.87 -5.29 1.79
N THR A 52 -5.20 -5.26 1.73
CA THR A 52 -5.99 -4.57 2.76
C THR A 52 -6.49 -5.48 3.86
N ALA A 53 -6.59 -4.94 5.07
CA ALA A 53 -7.06 -5.65 6.25
C ALA A 53 -8.01 -4.75 7.08
N PRO A 54 -8.89 -5.32 7.92
CA PRO A 54 -9.89 -4.53 8.64
C PRO A 54 -9.22 -3.80 9.80
N ALA A 55 -8.35 -4.52 10.52
CA ALA A 55 -7.34 -3.97 11.38
C ALA A 55 -6.07 -3.71 10.58
N GLY A 56 -5.40 -2.60 10.88
CA GLY A 56 -4.13 -2.27 10.26
C GLY A 56 -2.97 -2.86 11.04
N PRO A 57 -1.79 -2.94 10.44
CA PRO A 57 -0.61 -3.45 11.12
C PRO A 57 -0.26 -2.56 12.31
N ALA A 58 0.25 -3.18 13.39
CA ALA A 58 0.84 -2.43 14.48
C ALA A 58 2.02 -1.59 13.93
N VAL A 59 2.11 -0.34 14.40
CA VAL A 59 3.27 0.52 14.14
C VAL A 59 4.14 0.56 15.40
N PRO A 60 5.44 0.87 15.27
CA PRO A 60 6.36 0.89 16.40
C PRO A 60 5.91 1.80 17.55
N GLU A 61 6.05 1.33 18.79
CA GLU A 61 5.76 2.10 20.01
C GLU A 61 6.96 3.00 20.39
N ARG A 62 7.34 3.90 19.49
CA ARG A 62 8.40 4.91 19.68
C ARG A 62 8.08 6.20 18.93
N GLU A 63 8.86 7.26 19.16
CA GLU A 63 8.77 8.52 18.41
C GLU A 63 8.97 8.28 16.90
N PRO A 64 8.18 8.93 16.01
CA PRO A 64 8.32 8.80 14.57
C PRO A 64 9.61 9.44 14.06
N ASP A 65 10.15 8.89 12.97
CA ASP A 65 11.32 9.48 12.30
C ASP A 65 10.93 10.72 11.49
N PHE A 66 9.66 10.81 11.08
CA PHE A 66 9.09 11.98 10.41
C PHE A 66 7.61 12.10 10.76
N ALA A 67 7.21 13.28 11.24
CA ALA A 67 5.80 13.66 11.45
C ALA A 67 5.34 14.52 10.26
N GLY A 68 4.47 13.97 9.42
CA GLY A 68 3.96 14.61 8.22
C GLY A 68 2.55 15.18 8.40
N PRO A 69 2.08 16.04 7.48
CA PRO A 69 0.73 16.62 7.56
C PRO A 69 -0.41 15.59 7.53
N TYR A 70 -0.13 14.38 7.03
CA TYR A 70 -1.13 13.31 6.88
C TYR A 70 -0.92 12.13 7.84
N GLY A 71 0.16 12.12 8.61
CA GLY A 71 0.48 11.01 9.48
C GLY A 71 1.94 10.94 9.88
N ASP A 72 2.22 9.96 10.71
CA ASP A 72 3.54 9.69 11.27
C ASP A 72 4.20 8.53 10.53
N HIS A 73 5.53 8.57 10.45
CA HIS A 73 6.34 7.67 9.64
C HIS A 73 7.48 7.06 10.46
N TRP A 74 7.70 5.75 10.27
CA TRP A 74 8.81 5.02 10.90
C TRP A 74 9.55 4.18 9.87
N TYR A 75 10.86 4.14 10.03
CA TYR A 75 11.79 3.34 9.25
C TYR A 75 12.51 2.36 10.16
N GLY A 76 12.68 1.13 9.68
CA GLY A 76 13.40 0.10 10.39
C GLY A 76 14.00 -0.95 9.45
N PRO A 77 14.75 -1.91 10.01
CA PRO A 77 15.38 -2.99 9.23
C PRO A 77 14.35 -3.83 8.46
N GLU A 78 13.14 -3.96 9.02
CA GLU A 78 12.07 -4.79 8.48
C GLU A 78 11.22 -4.08 7.41
N GLY A 79 11.30 -2.74 7.33
CA GLY A 79 10.50 -1.96 6.40
C GLY A 79 10.13 -0.56 6.87
N ALA A 80 9.15 0.02 6.18
CA ALA A 80 8.57 1.31 6.53
C ALA A 80 7.17 1.14 7.11
N HIS A 81 6.82 1.93 8.11
CA HIS A 81 5.49 1.98 8.71
C HIS A 81 4.92 3.39 8.62
N PHE A 82 3.59 3.46 8.56
CA PHE A 82 2.85 4.72 8.52
C PHE A 82 1.59 4.62 9.37
N ARG A 83 1.25 5.72 10.05
CA ARG A 83 -0.03 5.90 10.75
C ARG A 83 -0.65 7.21 10.29
N HIS A 84 -1.78 7.15 9.61
CA HIS A 84 -2.58 8.32 9.27
C HIS A 84 -3.24 8.89 10.53
N HIS A 85 -3.41 10.21 10.60
CA HIS A 85 -4.11 10.90 11.70
C HIS A 85 -5.59 10.50 11.88
N TRP A 86 -6.12 9.64 11.00
CA TRP A 86 -7.52 9.18 11.06
C TRP A 86 -7.64 7.68 11.36
N GLY A 87 -6.55 7.01 11.74
CA GLY A 87 -6.58 5.64 12.25
C GLY A 87 -6.13 4.55 11.27
N LEU A 88 -5.99 4.85 9.97
CA LEU A 88 -5.35 3.93 9.02
C LEU A 88 -3.87 3.78 9.35
N THR A 89 -3.37 2.56 9.23
CA THR A 89 -1.96 2.21 9.38
C THR A 89 -1.51 1.35 8.21
N ALA A 90 -0.23 1.46 7.87
CA ALA A 90 0.39 0.65 6.83
C ALA A 90 1.77 0.15 7.26
N SER A 91 2.15 -1.00 6.73
CA SER A 91 3.51 -1.53 6.77
C SER A 91 3.95 -1.90 5.36
N VAL A 92 5.20 -1.63 5.03
CA VAL A 92 5.80 -1.88 3.71
C VAL A 92 7.06 -2.69 3.91
N GLY A 93 7.03 -3.95 3.50
CA GLY A 93 8.11 -4.92 3.71
C GLY A 93 8.69 -5.46 2.40
N PRO A 94 9.41 -6.59 2.45
CA PRO A 94 10.15 -7.12 1.32
C PRO A 94 9.38 -7.45 0.05
N ASN A 95 8.17 -7.95 0.27
CA ASN A 95 7.37 -8.62 -0.75
C ASN A 95 6.07 -7.85 -1.02
N GLY A 96 5.91 -6.65 -0.45
CA GLY A 96 4.65 -5.93 -0.54
C GLY A 96 4.36 -5.01 0.63
N ALA A 97 3.09 -4.66 0.75
CA ALA A 97 2.57 -3.80 1.79
C ALA A 97 1.21 -4.28 2.32
N VAL A 98 0.93 -3.94 3.57
CA VAL A 98 -0.38 -4.13 4.21
C VAL A 98 -0.92 -2.78 4.64
N LEU A 99 -2.18 -2.50 4.33
CA LEU A 99 -2.90 -1.29 4.72
C LEU A 99 -4.20 -1.66 5.44
N GLY A 100 -4.49 -1.05 6.57
CA GLY A 100 -5.76 -1.32 7.27
C GLY A 100 -5.95 -0.42 8.49
N GLY A 101 -6.99 -0.71 9.28
CA GLY A 101 -7.27 0.04 10.50
C GLY A 101 -8.31 1.13 10.25
N PRO A 102 -8.91 1.68 11.30
CA PRO A 102 -10.20 2.31 11.14
C PRO A 102 -10.10 3.55 10.25
N ALA A 103 -10.99 3.63 9.28
CA ALA A 103 -11.39 4.89 8.66
C ALA A 103 -12.90 4.84 8.42
N GLU A 104 -13.63 5.72 9.10
CA GLU A 104 -15.10 5.78 9.05
C GLU A 104 -15.59 6.86 8.05
N GLY A 105 -16.68 6.55 7.32
CA GLY A 105 -17.40 7.51 6.47
C GLY A 105 -16.66 8.03 5.24
N TYR A 106 -17.08 9.18 4.70
CA TYR A 106 -16.49 9.82 3.50
C TYR A 106 -14.98 10.12 3.64
N ARG A 107 -14.50 10.27 4.88
CA ARG A 107 -13.07 10.47 5.19
C ARG A 107 -12.23 9.26 4.80
N ARG A 108 -12.83 8.06 4.71
CA ARG A 108 -12.16 6.83 4.25
C ARG A 108 -11.50 7.01 2.89
N TRP A 109 -12.13 7.69 1.94
CA TRP A 109 -11.52 7.90 0.61
C TRP A 109 -10.23 8.74 0.69
N VAL A 110 -10.26 9.87 1.41
CA VAL A 110 -9.09 10.77 1.55
C VAL A 110 -7.98 10.06 2.32
N ALA A 111 -8.34 9.38 3.42
CA ALA A 111 -7.42 8.62 4.25
C ALA A 111 -6.71 7.52 3.44
N VAL A 112 -7.49 6.72 2.69
CA VAL A 112 -6.96 5.67 1.81
C VAL A 112 -6.07 6.28 0.75
N ARG A 113 -6.48 7.36 0.07
CA ARG A 113 -5.67 8.03 -0.95
C ARG A 113 -4.30 8.44 -0.41
N ASN A 114 -4.24 9.17 0.69
CA ASN A 114 -2.97 9.67 1.23
C ASN A 114 -2.07 8.53 1.72
N SER A 115 -2.66 7.54 2.41
CA SER A 115 -1.94 6.34 2.88
C SER A 115 -1.37 5.54 1.70
N MET A 116 -2.17 5.40 0.64
CA MET A 116 -1.76 4.73 -0.59
C MET A 116 -0.60 5.43 -1.29
N LEU A 117 -0.62 6.77 -1.36
CA LEU A 117 0.50 7.52 -1.94
C LEU A 117 1.80 7.27 -1.17
N PHE A 118 1.74 7.22 0.16
CA PHE A 118 2.90 6.83 0.97
C PHE A 118 3.38 5.40 0.64
N VAL A 119 2.48 4.42 0.64
CA VAL A 119 2.79 3.01 0.36
C VAL A 119 3.43 2.86 -1.02
N LEU A 120 2.84 3.47 -2.04
CA LEU A 120 3.34 3.42 -3.41
C LEU A 120 4.71 4.06 -3.56
N ALA A 121 4.92 5.23 -2.94
CA ALA A 121 6.23 5.89 -2.97
C ALA A 121 7.32 5.00 -2.37
N HIS A 122 7.03 4.30 -1.27
CA HIS A 122 7.98 3.39 -0.63
C HIS A 122 8.24 2.14 -1.47
N LEU A 123 7.19 1.51 -1.99
CA LEU A 123 7.32 0.38 -2.91
C LEU A 123 8.14 0.77 -4.15
N TYR A 124 7.92 1.97 -4.70
CA TYR A 124 8.67 2.49 -5.84
C TYR A 124 10.15 2.73 -5.54
N LEU A 125 10.45 3.47 -4.47
CA LEU A 125 11.82 3.77 -4.05
C LEU A 125 12.60 2.50 -3.74
N ARG A 126 11.95 1.52 -3.12
CA ARG A 126 12.51 0.20 -2.86
C ARG A 126 12.80 -0.56 -4.16
N ASP A 127 11.83 -0.62 -5.08
CA ASP A 127 11.98 -1.33 -6.35
C ASP A 127 13.14 -0.77 -7.18
N ARG A 128 13.26 0.56 -7.25
CA ARG A 128 14.32 1.25 -8.01
C ARG A 128 15.64 1.37 -7.26
N GLY A 129 15.61 1.32 -5.94
CA GLY A 129 16.79 1.34 -5.07
C GLY A 129 17.48 -0.02 -4.94
N ARG A 130 16.87 -1.12 -5.41
CA ARG A 130 17.52 -2.44 -5.46
C ARG A 130 18.70 -2.42 -6.44
N PRO A 131 19.95 -2.63 -5.97
CA PRO A 131 21.09 -2.75 -6.87
C PRO A 131 20.89 -3.96 -7.78
N GLY A 132 20.69 -3.72 -9.08
CA GLY A 132 20.50 -4.76 -10.09
C GLY A 132 19.49 -4.43 -11.19
N ARG A 133 18.54 -3.50 -10.97
CA ARG A 133 17.61 -3.03 -12.01
C ARG A 133 18.09 -1.73 -12.65
N ARG A 134 19.24 -1.75 -13.32
CA ARG A 134 19.50 -0.78 -14.40
C ARG A 134 18.61 -1.20 -15.57
N ARG A 135 17.73 -0.29 -15.99
CA ARG A 135 16.93 -0.41 -17.21
C ARG A 135 17.82 -0.44 -18.44
#